data_AF-A0ABD2DLZ7-F1
#
_entry.id   AF-A0ABD2DLZ7-F1
#
_cell.length_a   1.000
_cell.length_b   1.000
_cell.length_c   1.000
_cell.angle_alpha   90.00
_cell.angle_beta   90.00
_cell.angle_gamma   90.00
#
_symmetry.space_group_name_H-M   'P 1'
#
loop_
_entity.id
_entity.type
_entity.pdbx_description
1 polymer ?
#
loop_
_entity_poly.entity_id
_entity_poly.type
_entity_poly.pdbx_seq_one_letter_code
_entity_poly.pdbx_strand_id
1 'polypeptide(L)'
;MAVARKIKTLLTVNILVFVGIVLFSVYCRLQDRSEELVQIVRSADRRARSRHAKVGALVDREAILQRLDHLEEVVYNQLNGADRRPTPRTCPRSLWSSSSSMRPCLSSCARSTAWSTTRPHSCSRRSSWWTIIATMVWQCGGSMEVLPCSRVAHIERTKKPYNNDIDYYAKRNALRAAEVWMDDFKSHVYMAWNIPMNPGVDFGDVSERVALRERLKCRSFKWYLENVYPEMRIYNDTLTYGEVRNSKASGYCLDQGAEDDDRAILYPCHGMSSQLVRYSAHGLLQLGPLGSTAFLPDSKCLVDEGRGRMPTLKKCEDVARPTQRLWDFTQ
;
A
#
# COMPACT_ATOMS: atom_id res chain seq x y z
N MET A 1 -31.68 24.35 -57.48
CA MET A 1 -31.48 22.88 -57.41
C MET A 1 -30.35 22.41 -56.48
N ALA A 2 -29.30 23.20 -56.20
CA ALA A 2 -28.19 22.79 -55.34
C ALA A 2 -28.50 22.72 -53.82
N VAL A 3 -29.40 23.58 -53.32
CA VAL A 3 -29.76 23.66 -51.89
C VAL A 3 -30.58 22.45 -51.44
N ALA A 4 -31.50 21.98 -52.28
CA ALA A 4 -32.33 20.80 -52.00
C ALA A 4 -31.50 19.49 -51.91
N ARG A 5 -30.38 19.41 -52.64
CA ARG A 5 -29.47 18.26 -52.56
C ARG A 5 -28.70 18.25 -51.23
N LYS A 6 -28.21 19.41 -50.77
CA LYS A 6 -27.53 19.52 -49.46
C LYS A 6 -28.45 19.19 -48.29
N ILE A 7 -29.71 19.63 -48.34
CA ILE A 7 -30.72 19.33 -47.31
C ILE A 7 -31.03 17.84 -47.26
N LYS A 8 -31.20 17.19 -48.42
CA LYS A 8 -31.38 15.73 -48.49
C LYS A 8 -30.18 14.98 -47.90
N THR A 9 -28.96 15.37 -48.23
CA THR A 9 -27.76 14.71 -47.68
C THR A 9 -27.66 14.86 -46.16
N LEU A 10 -27.93 16.05 -45.62
CA LEU A 10 -27.94 16.31 -44.17
C LEU A 10 -29.02 15.50 -43.44
N LEU A 11 -30.22 15.42 -44.01
CA LEU A 11 -31.29 14.58 -43.48
C LEU A 11 -30.92 13.10 -43.49
N THR A 12 -30.32 12.59 -44.58
CA THR A 12 -29.89 11.20 -44.65
C THR A 12 -28.80 10.87 -43.63
N VAL A 13 -27.82 11.77 -43.45
CA VAL A 13 -26.75 11.58 -42.45
C VAL A 13 -27.31 11.61 -41.03
N ASN A 14 -28.21 12.54 -40.71
CA ASN A 14 -28.85 12.60 -39.39
C ASN A 14 -29.69 11.34 -39.09
N ILE A 15 -30.41 10.81 -40.09
CA ILE A 15 -31.17 9.56 -39.93
C ILE A 15 -30.23 8.38 -39.66
N LEU A 16 -29.11 8.26 -40.39
CA LEU A 16 -28.14 7.19 -40.19
C LEU A 16 -27.47 7.24 -38.81
N VAL A 17 -27.13 8.44 -38.34
CA VAL A 17 -26.59 8.64 -36.98
C VAL A 17 -27.61 8.25 -35.92
N PHE A 18 -28.87 8.64 -36.08
CA PHE A 18 -29.92 8.30 -35.12
C PHE A 18 -30.20 6.79 -35.07
N VAL A 19 -30.25 6.12 -36.23
CA VAL A 19 -30.39 4.66 -36.30
C VAL A 19 -29.19 3.97 -35.65
N GLY A 20 -27.97 4.48 -35.84
CA GLY A 20 -26.77 3.97 -35.18
C GLY A 20 -26.83 4.06 -33.64
N ILE A 21 -27.30 5.19 -33.10
CA ILE A 21 -27.44 5.39 -31.65
C ILE A 21 -28.52 4.46 -31.07
N VAL A 22 -29.63 4.27 -31.77
CA VAL A 22 -30.70 3.35 -31.34
C VAL A 22 -30.21 1.91 -31.36
N LEU A 23 -29.53 1.47 -32.42
CA LEU A 23 -28.95 0.12 -32.51
C LEU A 23 -27.90 -0.12 -31.43
N PHE A 24 -27.03 0.85 -31.16
CA PHE A 24 -26.04 0.78 -30.09
C PHE A 24 -26.69 0.69 -28.70
N SER A 25 -27.75 1.48 -28.46
CA SER A 25 -28.50 1.45 -27.20
C SER A 25 -29.23 0.12 -26.99
N VAL A 26 -29.77 -0.48 -28.06
CA VAL A 26 -30.39 -1.82 -28.02
C VAL A 26 -29.32 -2.89 -27.76
N TYR A 27 -28.16 -2.81 -28.41
CA TYR A 27 -27.03 -3.72 -28.17
C TYR A 27 -26.54 -3.67 -26.72
N CYS A 28 -26.35 -2.47 -26.16
CA CYS A 28 -25.96 -2.31 -24.75
C CYS A 28 -27.02 -2.88 -23.78
N ARG A 29 -28.32 -2.71 -24.05
CA ARG A 29 -29.38 -3.31 -23.21
C ARG A 29 -29.43 -4.84 -23.31
N LEU A 30 -29.10 -5.42 -24.46
CA LEU A 30 -29.02 -6.87 -24.61
C LEU A 30 -27.81 -7.46 -23.87
N GLN A 31 -26.69 -6.74 -23.84
CA GLN A 31 -25.50 -7.13 -23.06
C GLN A 31 -25.79 -7.14 -21.55
N ASP A 32 -26.49 -6.12 -21.04
CA ASP A 32 -26.84 -5.99 -19.61
C ASP A 32 -27.78 -7.12 -19.12
N ARG A 33 -28.76 -7.51 -19.95
CA ARG A 33 -29.63 -8.68 -19.67
C ARG A 33 -28.89 -10.01 -19.66
N SER A 34 -27.80 -10.13 -20.42
CA SER A 34 -26.98 -11.36 -20.44
C SER A 34 -26.16 -11.54 -19.16
N GLU A 35 -25.75 -10.45 -18.51
CA GLU A 35 -25.02 -10.50 -17.23
C GLU A 35 -25.92 -10.88 -16.06
N GLU A 36 -27.18 -10.43 -16.02
CA GLU A 36 -28.16 -10.86 -15.01
C GLU A 36 -28.46 -12.37 -15.08
N LEU A 37 -28.61 -12.92 -16.30
CA LEU A 37 -28.88 -14.36 -16.47
C LEU A 37 -27.68 -15.21 -16.02
N VAL A 38 -26.45 -14.76 -16.28
CA VAL A 38 -25.21 -15.43 -15.84
C VAL A 38 -25.02 -15.35 -14.32
N GLN A 39 -25.45 -14.26 -13.68
CA GLN A 39 -25.47 -14.14 -12.21
C GLN A 39 -26.48 -15.11 -11.57
N ILE A 40 -27.67 -15.26 -12.15
CA ILE A 40 -28.70 -16.20 -11.67
C ILE A 40 -28.19 -17.65 -11.78
N VAL A 41 -27.60 -18.05 -12.92
CA VAL A 41 -27.03 -19.40 -13.10
C VAL A 41 -25.85 -19.65 -12.14
N ARG A 42 -24.99 -18.66 -11.90
CA ARG A 42 -23.88 -18.76 -10.92
C ARG A 42 -24.36 -18.85 -9.47
N SER A 43 -25.49 -18.23 -9.14
CA SER A 43 -26.08 -18.29 -7.79
C SER A 43 -26.70 -19.65 -7.47
N ALA A 44 -27.20 -20.37 -8.49
CA ALA A 44 -27.67 -21.75 -8.38
C ALA A 44 -26.51 -22.75 -8.20
N ASP A 45 -25.41 -22.59 -8.94
CA ASP A 45 -24.21 -23.44 -8.83
C ASP A 45 -23.48 -23.26 -7.46
N ARG A 46 -23.48 -22.03 -6.91
CA ARG A 46 -22.94 -21.77 -5.54
C ARG A 46 -23.72 -22.48 -4.44
N ARG A 47 -25.03 -22.70 -4.60
CA ARG A 47 -25.87 -23.41 -3.62
C ARG A 47 -25.62 -24.93 -3.64
N ALA A 48 -25.22 -25.49 -4.79
CA ALA A 48 -24.85 -26.89 -4.91
C ALA A 48 -23.45 -27.19 -4.33
N ARG A 49 -22.50 -26.28 -4.47
CA ARG A 49 -21.11 -26.47 -4.00
C ARG A 49 -20.88 -26.27 -2.50
N SER A 50 -21.79 -25.58 -1.78
CA SER A 50 -21.59 -25.31 -0.34
C SER A 50 -21.71 -26.54 0.56
N ARG A 51 -22.34 -27.63 0.08
CA ARG A 51 -22.47 -28.89 0.84
C ARG A 51 -21.20 -29.75 0.86
N HIS A 52 -20.29 -29.59 -0.12
CA HIS A 52 -19.04 -30.36 -0.19
C HIS A 52 -17.80 -29.60 0.34
N ALA A 53 -17.87 -28.28 0.55
CA ALA A 53 -16.70 -27.45 0.87
C ALA A 53 -16.27 -27.41 2.36
N LYS A 54 -17.11 -27.91 3.28
CA LYS A 54 -16.87 -27.74 4.73
C LYS A 54 -15.78 -28.65 5.31
N VAL A 55 -15.40 -29.73 4.62
CA VAL A 55 -14.42 -30.72 5.12
C VAL A 55 -13.02 -30.50 4.50
N GLY A 56 -12.91 -29.89 3.31
CA GLY A 56 -11.62 -29.67 2.64
C GLY A 56 -10.89 -28.36 2.98
N ALA A 57 -11.59 -27.36 3.53
CA ALA A 57 -11.06 -26.00 3.69
C ALA A 57 -10.02 -25.83 4.80
N LEU A 58 -9.95 -26.73 5.78
CA LEU A 58 -8.98 -26.66 6.89
C LEU A 58 -7.60 -27.21 6.47
N VAL A 59 -7.58 -28.34 5.75
CA VAL A 59 -6.34 -29.00 5.30
C VAL A 59 -5.62 -28.17 4.22
N ASP A 60 -6.36 -27.45 3.38
CA ASP A 60 -5.78 -26.66 2.29
C ASP A 60 -5.17 -25.33 2.78
N ARG A 61 -5.68 -24.77 3.88
CA ARG A 61 -5.17 -23.51 4.48
C ARG A 61 -3.77 -23.70 5.05
N GLU A 62 -3.53 -24.80 5.76
CA GLU A 62 -2.20 -25.14 6.29
C GLU A 62 -1.21 -25.50 5.18
N ALA A 63 -1.65 -26.22 4.15
CA ALA A 63 -0.82 -26.54 3.00
C ALA A 63 -0.38 -25.29 2.21
N ILE A 64 -1.25 -24.29 2.06
CA ILE A 64 -0.91 -23.02 1.38
C ILE A 64 0.06 -22.19 2.22
N LEU A 65 -0.13 -22.12 3.53
CA LEU A 65 0.78 -21.40 4.43
C LEU A 65 2.16 -22.06 4.48
N GLN A 66 2.23 -23.39 4.53
CA GLN A 66 3.49 -24.14 4.43
C GLN A 66 4.18 -23.94 3.08
N ARG A 67 3.44 -23.88 1.97
CA ARG A 67 4.02 -23.61 0.64
C ARG A 67 4.57 -22.19 0.52
N LEU A 68 3.94 -21.21 1.16
CA LEU A 68 4.44 -19.83 1.20
C LEU A 68 5.69 -19.70 2.06
N ASP A 69 5.77 -20.42 3.18
CA ASP A 69 6.94 -20.44 4.06
C ASP A 69 8.14 -21.16 3.41
N HIS A 70 7.88 -22.26 2.70
CA HIS A 70 8.89 -23.00 1.94
C HIS A 70 9.41 -22.20 0.73
N LEU A 71 8.57 -21.36 0.11
CA LEU A 71 9.02 -20.44 -0.95
C LEU A 71 10.02 -19.41 -0.41
N GLU A 72 9.85 -18.94 0.82
CA GLU A 72 10.79 -18.00 1.47
C GLU A 72 12.12 -18.68 1.82
N GLU A 73 12.08 -19.93 2.26
CA GLU A 73 13.26 -20.77 2.54
C GLU A 73 14.04 -21.15 1.27
N VAL A 74 13.33 -21.49 0.18
CA VAL A 74 13.94 -21.76 -1.14
C VAL A 74 14.61 -20.52 -1.70
N VAL A 75 13.97 -19.36 -1.61
CA VAL A 75 14.58 -18.08 -2.00
C VAL A 75 15.85 -17.85 -1.20
N TYR A 76 15.84 -18.07 0.10
CA TYR A 76 17.00 -17.89 0.97
C TYR A 76 18.18 -18.86 0.66
N ASN A 77 17.89 -20.15 0.47
CA ASN A 77 18.92 -21.15 0.16
C ASN A 77 19.54 -20.95 -1.24
N GLN A 78 18.75 -20.45 -2.20
CA GLN A 78 19.26 -20.12 -3.54
C GLN A 78 20.18 -18.89 -3.55
N LEU A 79 19.99 -17.95 -2.61
CA LEU A 79 20.80 -16.73 -2.48
C LEU A 79 22.22 -16.99 -1.95
N ASN A 80 22.42 -17.99 -1.10
CA ASN A 80 23.70 -18.20 -0.39
C ASN A 80 24.58 -19.34 -0.98
N GLY A 81 24.10 -20.06 -1.99
CA GLY A 81 24.65 -21.37 -2.38
C GLY A 81 25.57 -21.47 -3.60
N ALA A 82 26.08 -20.40 -4.23
CA ALA A 82 27.31 -20.54 -5.01
C ALA A 82 28.03 -19.23 -5.31
N ASP A 83 29.22 -19.20 -4.75
CA ASP A 83 30.37 -18.47 -5.26
C ASP A 83 30.94 -19.20 -6.50
N ARG A 84 31.54 -18.45 -7.44
CA ARG A 84 32.27 -18.85 -8.66
C ARG A 84 31.47 -19.04 -9.97
N ARG A 85 31.24 -17.94 -10.71
CA ARG A 85 31.44 -17.82 -12.18
C ARG A 85 31.35 -16.36 -12.67
N PRO A 86 32.03 -15.99 -13.78
CA PRO A 86 32.39 -14.60 -14.09
C PRO A 86 31.27 -13.79 -14.78
N THR A 87 31.21 -12.49 -14.46
CA THR A 87 30.24 -11.49 -14.95
C THR A 87 30.54 -10.99 -16.38
N PRO A 88 29.54 -10.78 -17.26
CA PRO A 88 29.71 -10.08 -18.54
C PRO A 88 29.83 -8.56 -18.36
N ARG A 89 30.42 -7.90 -19.37
CA ARG A 89 30.91 -6.50 -19.37
C ARG A 89 29.81 -5.43 -19.19
N THR A 90 30.12 -4.46 -18.32
CA THR A 90 29.69 -3.04 -18.28
C THR A 90 28.23 -2.71 -18.60
N CYS A 91 27.29 -3.03 -17.70
CA CYS A 91 26.06 -2.24 -17.53
C CYS A 91 26.27 -1.28 -16.35
N PRO A 92 25.94 0.03 -16.47
CA PRO A 92 26.01 0.95 -15.35
C PRO A 92 25.09 0.49 -14.22
N ARG A 93 25.67 0.24 -13.05
CA ARG A 93 24.96 -0.12 -11.83
C ARG A 93 24.60 1.17 -11.11
N SER A 94 23.31 1.39 -10.87
CA SER A 94 22.87 2.34 -9.86
C SER A 94 22.60 1.57 -8.58
N LEU A 95 23.26 1.95 -7.48
CA LEU A 95 22.79 1.50 -6.17
C LEU A 95 21.31 1.87 -6.08
N TRP A 96 20.51 0.91 -5.66
CA TRP A 96 19.11 1.18 -5.45
C TRP A 96 18.99 2.19 -4.29
N SER A 97 18.49 3.38 -4.57
CA SER A 97 18.03 4.31 -3.54
C SER A 97 16.61 3.95 -3.16
N SER A 98 16.36 3.97 -1.86
CA SER A 98 15.13 3.48 -1.25
C SER A 98 13.86 4.28 -1.57
N SER A 99 14.05 5.40 -2.26
CA SER A 99 13.04 6.23 -2.90
C SER A 99 12.45 5.65 -4.20
N SER A 100 13.04 4.61 -4.79
CA SER A 100 12.52 3.95 -6.01
C SER A 100 11.70 2.71 -5.63
N SER A 101 10.53 2.44 -6.23
CA SER A 101 9.72 1.24 -5.94
C SER A 101 10.09 0.08 -6.88
N MET A 102 10.62 -1.03 -6.33
CA MET A 102 10.89 -2.28 -7.07
C MET A 102 9.81 -3.31 -6.74
N ARG A 103 9.35 -4.06 -7.75
CA ARG A 103 8.33 -5.09 -7.58
C ARG A 103 8.99 -6.48 -7.55
N PRO A 104 8.74 -7.31 -6.51
CA PRO A 104 9.48 -8.56 -6.29
C PRO A 104 9.23 -9.62 -7.37
N CYS A 105 8.08 -9.60 -8.06
CA CYS A 105 7.83 -10.53 -9.16
C CYS A 105 8.75 -10.32 -10.38
N LEU A 106 9.48 -9.21 -10.44
CA LEU A 106 10.34 -8.86 -11.57
C LEU A 106 11.81 -8.72 -11.18
N SER A 107 12.21 -9.14 -9.98
CA SER A 107 13.61 -9.12 -9.56
C SER A 107 14.31 -10.44 -9.84
N SER A 108 15.59 -10.36 -10.17
CA SER A 108 16.50 -11.48 -10.19
C SER A 108 17.59 -11.22 -9.19
N CYS A 109 17.69 -12.16 -8.28
CA CYS A 109 18.85 -12.25 -7.43
C CYS A 109 19.91 -13.04 -8.19
N ALA A 110 21.17 -12.61 -8.08
CA ALA A 110 22.27 -13.32 -8.72
C ALA A 110 22.16 -14.83 -8.41
N ARG A 111 22.20 -15.69 -9.42
CA ARG A 111 23.50 -16.14 -9.91
C ARG A 111 24.07 -15.40 -11.14
N SER A 112 23.26 -14.64 -11.85
CA SER A 112 23.66 -13.51 -12.71
C SER A 112 22.41 -13.01 -13.43
N THR A 113 22.18 -11.69 -13.37
CA THR A 113 21.17 -10.93 -14.14
C THR A 113 19.70 -11.26 -13.89
N ALA A 114 18.87 -10.21 -13.76
CA ALA A 114 17.48 -10.08 -14.28
C ALA A 114 16.53 -9.11 -13.49
N TRP A 115 16.57 -7.81 -13.84
CA TRP A 115 15.42 -6.89 -13.98
C TRP A 115 14.82 -6.11 -12.77
N SER A 116 14.45 -4.86 -13.05
CA SER A 116 13.49 -4.02 -12.29
C SER A 116 13.06 -2.75 -13.03
N THR A 117 11.99 -2.16 -12.51
CA THR A 117 11.03 -1.23 -13.15
C THR A 117 11.34 0.27 -13.03
N THR A 118 10.65 1.02 -13.89
CA THR A 118 10.67 2.48 -14.16
C THR A 118 9.99 3.35 -13.08
N ARG A 119 10.42 4.63 -13.04
CA ARG A 119 10.03 5.81 -12.23
C ARG A 119 8.65 5.83 -11.53
N PRO A 120 8.55 6.41 -10.31
CA PRO A 120 7.28 6.60 -9.62
C PRO A 120 6.62 7.93 -9.99
N HIS A 121 5.44 7.87 -10.61
CA HIS A 121 4.40 8.87 -10.34
C HIS A 121 3.27 8.13 -9.64
N SER A 122 2.96 8.57 -8.41
CA SER A 122 1.81 8.14 -7.61
C SER A 122 1.71 6.61 -7.38
N CYS A 123 2.41 6.10 -6.37
CA CYS A 123 2.13 4.77 -5.82
C CYS A 123 1.76 4.91 -4.34
N SER A 124 0.53 5.38 -4.09
CA SER A 124 -0.06 5.32 -2.76
C SER A 124 -0.49 3.87 -2.46
N ARG A 125 0.04 3.35 -1.35
CA ARG A 125 -0.54 2.28 -0.50
C ARG A 125 -0.33 0.78 -0.75
N ARG A 126 0.45 0.26 -1.72
CA ARG A 126 0.54 -1.23 -1.88
C ARG A 126 1.90 -1.84 -2.24
N SER A 127 2.96 -1.50 -1.51
CA SER A 127 4.25 -2.20 -1.66
C SER A 127 4.95 -2.50 -0.33
N SER A 128 4.23 -3.06 0.64
CA SER A 128 4.80 -3.46 1.95
C SER A 128 5.69 -4.69 1.88
N TRP A 129 5.54 -5.53 0.85
CA TRP A 129 6.27 -6.80 0.72
C TRP A 129 7.74 -6.65 0.35
N TRP A 130 8.07 -5.63 -0.44
CA TRP A 130 9.42 -5.49 -0.96
C TRP A 130 10.37 -4.79 0.01
N THR A 131 9.86 -3.85 0.81
CA THR A 131 10.62 -3.25 1.90
C THR A 131 11.20 -4.32 2.83
N ILE A 132 10.46 -5.42 3.06
CA ILE A 132 10.85 -6.52 3.94
C ILE A 132 12.05 -7.31 3.40
N ILE A 133 12.02 -7.68 2.11
CA ILE A 133 13.11 -8.45 1.50
C ILE A 133 14.37 -7.59 1.40
N ALA A 134 14.22 -6.30 1.06
CA ALA A 134 15.33 -5.38 1.01
C ALA A 134 16.02 -5.23 2.38
N THR A 135 15.25 -5.07 3.45
CA THR A 135 15.81 -4.93 4.80
C THR A 135 16.52 -6.19 5.27
N MET A 136 16.00 -7.38 4.94
CA MET A 136 16.67 -8.64 5.19
C MET A 136 18.03 -8.72 4.47
N VAL A 137 18.05 -8.49 3.15
CA VAL A 137 19.26 -8.63 2.32
C VAL A 137 20.35 -7.68 2.81
N TRP A 138 20.02 -6.40 3.00
CA TRP A 138 21.00 -5.40 3.43
C TRP A 138 21.51 -5.63 4.85
N GLN A 139 20.63 -5.95 5.81
CA GLN A 139 21.06 -6.19 7.19
C GLN A 139 21.97 -7.41 7.29
N CYS A 140 21.77 -8.44 6.46
CA CYS A 140 22.58 -9.66 6.49
C CYS A 140 23.79 -9.63 5.53
N GLY A 141 24.18 -8.46 5.01
CA GLY A 141 25.42 -8.27 4.25
C GLY A 141 25.33 -8.44 2.73
N GLY A 142 24.11 -8.58 2.19
CA GLY A 142 23.86 -8.52 0.75
C GLY A 142 23.66 -7.09 0.24
N SER A 143 23.33 -6.96 -1.05
CA SER A 143 23.07 -5.68 -1.72
C SER A 143 21.91 -5.81 -2.72
N MET A 144 21.17 -4.72 -2.92
CA MET A 144 20.09 -4.64 -3.91
C MET A 144 20.37 -3.54 -4.94
N GLU A 145 20.24 -3.86 -6.23
CA GLU A 145 20.54 -2.94 -7.34
C GLU A 145 19.41 -2.93 -8.38
N VAL A 146 19.18 -1.77 -8.99
CA VAL A 146 18.30 -1.61 -10.17
C VAL A 146 19.18 -1.53 -11.40
N LEU A 147 18.96 -2.40 -12.38
CA LEU A 147 19.73 -2.45 -13.62
C LEU A 147 18.95 -1.79 -14.76
N PRO A 148 19.31 -0.58 -15.22
CA PRO A 148 18.56 0.14 -16.26
C PRO A 148 18.60 -0.52 -17.64
N CYS A 149 19.62 -1.37 -17.90
CA CYS A 149 19.70 -2.21 -19.10
C CYS A 149 18.66 -3.35 -19.08
N SER A 150 17.98 -3.55 -17.95
CA SER A 150 17.15 -4.70 -17.65
C SER A 150 15.69 -4.26 -17.41
N ARG A 151 14.92 -4.06 -18.51
CA ARG A 151 13.47 -3.71 -18.53
C ARG A 151 12.48 -4.88 -18.74
N VAL A 152 11.59 -5.13 -17.77
CA VAL A 152 10.42 -6.02 -17.92
C VAL A 152 9.14 -5.25 -17.64
N ALA A 153 8.12 -5.43 -18.48
CA ALA A 153 6.82 -4.79 -18.30
C ALA A 153 5.94 -5.60 -17.32
N HIS A 154 5.43 -4.93 -16.28
CA HIS A 154 4.41 -5.49 -15.39
C HIS A 154 3.05 -4.88 -15.71
N ILE A 155 2.04 -5.73 -15.91
CA ILE A 155 0.64 -5.28 -16.05
C ILE A 155 0.02 -5.22 -14.65
N GLU A 156 -0.13 -4.01 -14.12
CA GLU A 156 -0.80 -3.81 -12.84
C GLU A 156 -2.30 -4.06 -12.95
N ARG A 157 -2.83 -4.81 -11.99
CA ARG A 157 -4.26 -5.11 -11.88
C ARG A 157 -4.83 -4.33 -10.70
N THR A 158 -5.99 -3.70 -10.91
CA THR A 158 -6.76 -3.01 -9.87
C THR A 158 -7.33 -3.97 -8.82
N LYS A 159 -7.71 -5.19 -9.22
CA LYS A 159 -8.20 -6.25 -8.33
C LYS A 159 -7.47 -7.57 -8.58
N LYS A 160 -7.15 -8.29 -7.50
CA LYS A 160 -6.63 -9.64 -7.59
C LYS A 160 -7.82 -10.63 -7.65
N PRO A 161 -7.88 -11.54 -8.64
CA PRO A 161 -9.06 -12.38 -8.84
C PRO A 161 -9.16 -13.59 -7.89
N TYR A 162 -8.11 -13.90 -7.12
CA TYR A 162 -8.00 -15.16 -6.36
C TYR A 162 -8.12 -15.00 -4.84
N ASN A 163 -8.07 -13.77 -4.31
CA ASN A 163 -8.16 -13.54 -2.88
C ASN A 163 -8.94 -12.24 -2.61
N ASN A 164 -10.03 -12.37 -1.89
CA ASN A 164 -10.87 -11.23 -1.50
C ASN A 164 -10.37 -10.57 -0.20
N ASP A 165 -9.52 -11.26 0.56
CA ASP A 165 -9.13 -10.87 1.93
C ASP A 165 -7.65 -10.48 2.02
N ILE A 166 -7.19 -9.71 1.04
CA ILE A 166 -5.77 -9.33 0.90
C ILE A 166 -5.30 -8.45 2.04
N ASP A 167 -6.20 -7.63 2.60
CA ASP A 167 -5.86 -6.67 3.64
C ASP A 167 -5.39 -7.37 4.91
N TYR A 168 -6.09 -8.43 5.34
CA TYR A 168 -5.70 -9.24 6.50
C TYR A 168 -4.30 -9.85 6.33
N TYR A 169 -4.05 -10.55 5.22
CA TYR A 169 -2.76 -11.19 4.98
C TYR A 169 -1.63 -10.17 4.77
N ALA A 170 -1.91 -9.03 4.12
CA ALA A 170 -0.93 -7.97 3.95
C ALA A 170 -0.52 -7.38 5.31
N LYS A 171 -1.48 -7.10 6.20
CA LYS A 171 -1.22 -6.65 7.57
C LYS A 171 -0.45 -7.70 8.37
N ARG A 172 -0.89 -8.96 8.37
CA ARG A 172 -0.21 -10.06 9.06
C ARG A 172 1.25 -10.17 8.65
N ASN A 173 1.53 -10.17 7.35
CA ASN A 173 2.90 -10.36 6.85
C ASN A 173 3.78 -9.12 7.07
N ALA A 174 3.20 -7.92 7.01
CA ALA A 174 3.90 -6.70 7.40
C ALA A 174 4.28 -6.71 8.89
N LEU A 175 3.38 -7.16 9.78
CA LEU A 175 3.67 -7.29 11.20
C LEU A 175 4.74 -8.35 11.49
N ARG A 176 4.65 -9.53 10.88
CA ARG A 176 5.70 -10.58 11.03
C ARG A 176 7.08 -10.04 10.69
N ALA A 177 7.18 -9.31 9.58
CA ALA A 177 8.45 -8.75 9.16
C ALA A 177 8.92 -7.61 10.07
N ALA A 178 8.01 -6.77 10.56
CA ALA A 178 8.32 -5.71 11.51
C ALA A 178 8.93 -6.29 12.80
N GLU A 179 8.33 -7.36 13.34
CA GLU A 179 8.82 -8.04 14.55
C GLU A 179 10.21 -8.67 14.36
N VAL A 180 10.53 -9.16 13.16
CA VAL A 180 11.82 -9.82 12.89
C VAL A 180 12.91 -8.82 12.50
N TRP A 181 12.61 -7.79 11.71
CA TRP A 181 13.62 -7.00 10.98
C TRP A 181 13.64 -5.51 11.32
N MET A 182 12.66 -4.97 12.06
CA MET A 182 12.54 -3.52 12.29
C MET A 182 12.86 -3.05 13.71
N ASP A 183 13.26 -3.95 14.62
CA ASP A 183 13.69 -3.61 15.99
C ASP A 183 12.70 -2.64 16.68
N ASP A 184 13.20 -1.59 17.32
CA ASP A 184 12.40 -0.55 17.99
C ASP A 184 11.55 0.29 17.02
N PHE A 185 11.84 0.22 15.71
CA PHE A 185 11.12 0.98 14.67
C PHE A 185 9.85 0.27 14.19
N LYS A 186 9.55 -0.92 14.69
CA LYS A 186 8.32 -1.65 14.35
C LYS A 186 7.04 -0.82 14.63
N SER A 187 7.08 0.08 15.62
CA SER A 187 6.02 1.07 15.93
C SER A 187 5.55 1.86 14.71
N HIS A 188 6.43 2.12 13.74
CA HIS A 188 6.11 2.85 12.52
C HIS A 188 5.16 2.05 11.61
N VAL A 189 5.28 0.72 11.61
CA VAL A 189 4.37 -0.18 10.88
C VAL A 189 3.00 -0.19 11.54
N TYR A 190 2.96 -0.30 12.87
CA TYR A 190 1.71 -0.24 13.62
C TYR A 190 0.96 1.08 13.35
N MET A 191 1.68 2.21 13.37
CA MET A 191 1.13 3.52 13.07
C MET A 191 0.65 3.65 11.62
N ALA A 192 1.47 3.25 10.64
CA ALA A 192 1.14 3.37 9.22
C ALA A 192 -0.11 2.57 8.81
N TRP A 193 -0.35 1.44 9.48
CA TRP A 193 -1.52 0.60 9.26
C TRP A 193 -2.70 0.90 10.19
N ASN A 194 -2.56 1.91 11.06
CA ASN A 194 -3.54 2.25 12.10
C ASN A 194 -3.93 1.03 12.96
N ILE A 195 -2.93 0.21 13.30
CA ILE A 195 -3.09 -0.98 14.13
C ILE A 195 -2.79 -0.56 15.57
N PRO A 196 -3.67 -0.84 16.55
CA PRO A 196 -3.39 -0.54 17.95
C PRO A 196 -2.05 -1.15 18.40
N MET A 197 -1.30 -0.49 19.28
CA MET A 197 -0.02 -1.00 19.79
C MET A 197 -0.15 -2.34 20.53
N ASN A 198 -1.34 -2.68 21.04
CA ASN A 198 -1.65 -3.98 21.62
C ASN A 198 -2.85 -4.61 20.90
N PRO A 199 -2.68 -5.05 19.64
CA PRO A 199 -3.83 -5.24 18.77
C PRO A 199 -4.50 -6.61 18.93
N GLY A 200 -3.95 -7.53 19.73
CA GLY A 200 -4.39 -8.93 19.73
C GLY A 200 -4.36 -9.56 18.33
N VAL A 201 -3.66 -8.95 17.37
CA VAL A 201 -3.52 -9.47 16.01
C VAL A 201 -2.47 -10.56 16.09
N ASP A 202 -2.95 -11.80 16.02
CA ASP A 202 -2.10 -12.97 15.87
C ASP A 202 -1.36 -12.88 14.52
N PHE A 203 -0.09 -12.50 14.57
CA PHE A 203 0.83 -12.58 13.44
C PHE A 203 1.54 -13.95 13.37
N GLY A 204 1.25 -14.85 14.30
CA GLY A 204 1.86 -16.17 14.45
C GLY A 204 3.26 -16.12 15.04
N ASP A 205 3.84 -17.30 15.26
CA ASP A 205 5.21 -17.43 15.74
C ASP A 205 6.23 -16.95 14.70
N VAL A 206 7.23 -16.19 15.17
CA VAL A 206 8.35 -15.67 14.37
C VAL A 206 9.71 -16.10 14.93
N SER A 207 9.73 -16.97 15.96
CA SER A 207 10.94 -17.39 16.67
C SER A 207 12.01 -17.97 15.75
N GLU A 208 11.61 -18.77 14.75
CA GLU A 208 12.55 -19.33 13.77
C GLU A 208 13.24 -18.25 12.93
N ARG A 209 12.49 -17.21 12.52
CA ARG A 209 13.01 -16.11 11.71
C ARG A 209 13.93 -15.20 12.53
N VAL A 210 13.64 -15.00 13.82
CA VAL A 210 14.54 -14.32 14.76
C VAL A 210 15.83 -15.13 14.93
N ALA A 211 15.74 -16.44 15.17
CA ALA A 211 16.92 -17.31 15.28
C ALA A 211 17.75 -17.33 13.99
N LEU A 212 17.13 -17.25 12.81
CA LEU A 212 17.84 -17.09 11.54
C LEU A 212 18.64 -15.78 11.50
N ARG A 213 18.01 -14.65 11.85
CA ARG A 213 18.67 -13.33 11.90
C ARG A 213 19.89 -13.34 12.83
N GLU A 214 19.77 -13.99 13.99
CA GLU A 214 20.86 -14.16 14.95
C GLU A 214 22.00 -15.03 14.40
N ARG A 215 21.68 -16.20 13.83
CA ARG A 215 22.67 -17.10 13.23
C ARG A 215 23.51 -16.43 12.15
N LEU A 216 22.88 -15.56 11.36
CA LEU A 216 23.53 -14.81 10.28
C LEU A 216 24.26 -13.56 10.74
N LYS A 217 24.16 -13.21 12.03
CA LYS A 217 24.77 -12.00 12.60
C LYS A 217 24.38 -10.74 11.81
N CYS A 218 23.11 -10.66 11.42
CA CYS A 218 22.63 -9.51 10.66
C CYS A 218 22.72 -8.23 11.51
N ARG A 219 22.92 -7.10 10.84
CA ARG A 219 22.99 -5.77 11.43
C ARG A 219 21.60 -5.33 11.95
N SER A 220 21.58 -4.27 12.75
CA SER A 220 20.34 -3.68 13.26
C SER A 220 19.61 -2.88 12.18
N PHE A 221 18.32 -2.65 12.40
CA PHE A 221 17.51 -1.79 11.53
C PHE A 221 17.98 -0.33 11.62
N LYS A 222 18.49 0.10 12.78
CA LYS A 222 19.14 1.41 12.93
C LYS A 222 20.30 1.56 11.95
N TRP A 223 21.17 0.55 11.85
CA TRP A 223 22.26 0.54 10.87
C TRP A 223 21.72 0.66 9.43
N TYR A 224 20.63 -0.05 9.11
CA TYR A 224 19.99 0.03 7.79
C TYR A 224 19.52 1.45 7.48
N LEU A 225 18.86 2.13 8.40
CA LEU A 225 18.44 3.52 8.21
C LEU A 225 19.64 4.46 8.04
N GLU A 226 20.70 4.29 8.83
CA GLU A 226 21.87 5.17 8.77
C GLU A 226 22.72 4.97 7.50
N ASN A 227 22.75 3.76 6.93
CA ASN A 227 23.70 3.39 5.87
C ASN A 227 23.05 3.09 4.51
N VAL A 228 21.76 2.72 4.49
CA VAL A 228 21.05 2.29 3.28
C VAL A 228 19.87 3.21 2.96
N TYR A 229 19.05 3.59 3.95
CA TYR A 229 17.86 4.42 3.76
C TYR A 229 17.82 5.66 4.68
N PRO A 230 18.80 6.58 4.62
CA PRO A 230 18.87 7.74 5.51
C PRO A 230 17.76 8.76 5.29
N GLU A 231 17.15 8.78 4.10
CA GLU A 231 16.08 9.71 3.77
C GLU A 231 14.70 9.29 4.32
N MET A 232 14.58 8.11 4.94
CA MET A 232 13.35 7.65 5.59
C MET A 232 12.99 8.54 6.79
N ARG A 233 11.74 8.99 6.86
CA ARG A 233 11.25 9.78 8.01
C ARG A 233 11.00 8.87 9.22
N ILE A 234 11.42 9.34 10.39
CA ILE A 234 11.26 8.65 11.68
C ILE A 234 10.33 9.47 12.58
N TYR A 235 9.37 8.81 13.23
CA TYR A 235 8.37 9.39 14.13
C TYR A 235 8.63 8.94 15.58
N ASN A 236 9.64 9.52 16.21
CA ASN A 236 10.03 9.19 17.58
C ASN A 236 9.24 9.96 18.67
N ASP A 237 8.58 11.06 18.29
CA ASP A 237 7.88 11.96 19.19
C ASP A 237 6.40 11.59 19.39
N THR A 238 5.96 10.43 18.92
CA THR A 238 4.54 10.05 18.94
C THR A 238 4.14 9.46 20.29
N LEU A 239 3.22 10.12 20.98
CA LEU A 239 2.64 9.61 22.23
C LEU A 239 1.48 8.65 21.97
N THR A 240 0.59 9.03 21.05
CA THR A 240 -0.56 8.20 20.67
C THR A 240 -0.94 8.47 19.22
N TYR A 241 -1.58 7.49 18.60
CA TYR A 241 -2.11 7.58 17.25
C TYR A 241 -3.40 6.77 17.14
N GLY A 242 -4.24 7.11 16.18
CA GLY A 242 -5.50 6.40 15.96
C GLY A 242 -6.52 7.24 15.24
N GLU A 243 -7.78 6.84 15.36
CA GLU A 243 -8.92 7.63 14.93
C GLU A 243 -9.40 8.53 16.06
N VAL A 244 -9.71 9.79 15.77
CA VAL A 244 -10.41 10.67 16.70
C VAL A 244 -11.91 10.61 16.43
N ARG A 245 -12.66 10.03 17.37
CA ARG A 245 -14.11 9.83 17.26
C ARG A 245 -14.88 10.95 17.93
N ASN A 246 -15.94 11.43 17.28
CA ASN A 246 -16.79 12.46 17.84
C ASN A 246 -17.82 11.84 18.81
N SER A 247 -17.82 12.27 20.08
CA SER A 247 -18.76 11.78 21.09
C SER A 247 -20.20 12.26 20.88
N LYS A 248 -20.40 13.41 20.22
CA LYS A 248 -21.73 13.97 19.91
C LYS A 248 -22.33 13.42 18.62
N ALA A 249 -21.48 12.98 17.69
CA ALA A 249 -21.88 12.41 16.41
C ALA A 249 -21.32 10.98 16.28
N SER A 250 -22.06 10.02 16.83
CA SER A 250 -21.68 8.61 16.83
C SER A 250 -21.45 8.10 15.40
N GLY A 251 -20.35 7.36 15.20
CA GLY A 251 -19.96 6.81 13.90
C GLY A 251 -19.17 7.76 13.00
N TYR A 252 -18.91 8.99 13.45
CA TYR A 252 -18.11 9.96 12.71
C TYR A 252 -16.74 10.21 13.35
N CYS A 253 -15.73 10.32 12.50
CA CYS A 253 -14.33 10.51 12.82
C CYS A 253 -13.81 11.80 12.19
N LEU A 254 -12.79 12.38 12.83
CA LEU A 254 -11.99 13.46 12.24
C LEU A 254 -11.27 12.92 11.00
N ASP A 255 -11.42 13.60 9.88
CA ASP A 255 -10.85 13.21 8.59
C ASP A 255 -10.19 14.41 7.91
N GLN A 256 -9.06 14.17 7.25
CA GLN A 256 -8.37 15.18 6.46
C GLN A 256 -9.24 15.76 5.34
N GLY A 257 -10.15 14.95 4.76
CA GLY A 257 -10.89 15.33 3.57
C GLY A 257 -10.03 15.26 2.31
N ALA A 258 -10.30 16.15 1.36
CA ALA A 258 -9.54 16.24 0.11
C ALA A 258 -8.11 16.72 0.38
N GLU A 259 -7.12 16.22 -0.38
CA GLU A 259 -5.71 16.52 -0.14
C GLU A 259 -5.36 18.00 -0.36
N ASP A 260 -6.05 18.63 -1.31
CA ASP A 260 -5.97 20.05 -1.70
C ASP A 260 -6.82 20.98 -0.82
N ASP A 261 -7.69 20.42 0.04
CA ASP A 261 -8.40 21.20 1.04
C ASP A 261 -7.59 21.27 2.34
N ASP A 262 -7.55 22.46 2.92
CA ASP A 262 -6.92 22.72 4.22
C ASP A 262 -7.95 22.69 5.35
N ARG A 263 -9.15 22.15 5.09
CA ARG A 263 -10.22 22.01 6.07
C ARG A 263 -10.35 20.57 6.52
N ALA A 264 -10.14 20.34 7.82
CA ALA A 264 -10.51 19.06 8.41
C ALA A 264 -12.04 18.91 8.40
N ILE A 265 -12.52 17.71 8.09
CA ILE A 265 -13.93 17.39 8.01
C ILE A 265 -14.31 16.33 9.03
N LEU A 266 -15.61 16.20 9.25
CA LEU A 266 -16.19 15.11 10.00
C LEU A 266 -16.76 14.10 8.99
N TYR A 267 -16.24 12.87 8.98
CA TYR A 267 -16.61 11.84 8.00
C TYR A 267 -16.90 10.49 8.67
N PRO A 268 -17.73 9.60 8.10
CA PRO A 268 -17.94 8.27 8.66
C PRO A 268 -16.62 7.53 8.92
N CYS A 269 -16.47 6.95 10.12
CA CYS A 269 -15.26 6.24 10.51
C CYS A 269 -15.01 5.05 9.58
N HIS A 270 -13.84 5.01 8.94
CA HIS A 270 -13.46 3.95 8.01
C HIS A 270 -12.01 3.47 8.16
N GLY A 271 -11.22 4.02 9.08
CA GLY A 271 -9.88 3.52 9.42
C GLY A 271 -8.84 3.60 8.32
N MET A 272 -9.01 4.54 7.38
CA MET A 272 -8.04 4.79 6.31
C MET A 272 -7.09 5.90 6.74
N SER A 273 -6.00 6.11 6.00
CA SER A 273 -4.94 7.04 6.39
C SER A 273 -5.39 8.50 6.46
N SER A 274 -6.49 8.87 5.78
CA SER A 274 -7.06 10.22 5.92
C SER A 274 -7.63 10.48 7.33
N GLN A 275 -7.94 9.43 8.10
CA GLN A 275 -8.43 9.48 9.48
C GLN A 275 -7.37 9.11 10.51
N LEU A 276 -6.13 8.90 10.07
CA LEU A 276 -5.03 8.66 10.99
C LEU A 276 -4.65 10.00 11.64
N VAL A 277 -4.84 10.07 12.95
CA VAL A 277 -4.41 11.17 13.79
C VAL A 277 -3.21 10.72 14.61
N ARG A 278 -2.23 11.60 14.73
CA ARG A 278 -1.02 11.42 15.54
C ARG A 278 -0.92 12.58 16.52
N TYR A 279 -0.73 12.27 17.80
CA TYR A 279 -0.47 13.25 18.83
C TYR A 279 0.98 13.15 19.28
N SER A 280 1.71 14.27 19.15
CA SER A 280 3.14 14.31 19.49
C SER A 280 3.39 14.76 20.93
N ALA A 281 4.56 14.44 21.46
CA ALA A 281 5.06 14.89 22.76
C ALA A 281 5.19 16.42 22.86
N HIS A 282 5.19 17.11 21.71
CA HIS A 282 5.19 18.56 21.64
C HIS A 282 3.78 19.17 21.67
N GLY A 283 2.72 18.36 21.80
CA GLY A 283 1.34 18.83 21.81
C GLY A 283 0.78 19.12 20.42
N LEU A 284 1.37 18.56 19.36
CA LEU A 284 0.87 18.73 17.99
C LEU A 284 -0.11 17.61 17.66
N LEU A 285 -1.26 17.99 17.10
CA LEU A 285 -2.24 17.06 16.56
C LEU A 285 -2.13 17.06 15.04
N GLN A 286 -1.60 15.97 14.49
CA GLN A 286 -1.32 15.81 13.07
C GLN A 286 -2.32 14.84 12.44
N LEU A 287 -2.86 15.20 11.29
CA LEU A 287 -3.91 14.47 10.60
C LEU A 287 -3.47 14.12 9.18
N GLY A 288 -3.74 12.88 8.78
CA GLY A 288 -3.53 12.41 7.42
C GLY A 288 -2.47 11.31 7.27
N PRO A 289 -2.11 10.96 6.03
CA PRO A 289 -1.12 9.93 5.76
C PRO A 289 0.26 10.37 6.25
N LEU A 290 1.00 9.41 6.84
CA LEU A 290 2.39 9.61 7.21
C LEU A 290 3.25 9.78 5.96
N GLY A 291 4.12 10.79 5.97
CA GLY A 291 5.14 10.96 4.93
C GLY A 291 6.19 9.84 5.00
N SER A 292 6.60 9.31 3.85
CA SER A 292 7.56 8.19 3.80
C SER A 292 9.03 8.64 3.86
N THR A 293 9.35 9.83 3.33
CA THR A 293 10.72 10.37 3.29
C THR A 293 10.75 11.83 3.73
N ALA A 294 11.92 12.29 4.18
CA ALA A 294 12.13 13.66 4.63
C ALA A 294 11.77 14.74 3.60
N PHE A 295 11.79 14.41 2.30
CA PHE A 295 11.50 15.34 1.20
C PHE A 295 10.04 15.34 0.76
N LEU A 296 9.28 14.30 1.11
CA LEU A 296 7.86 14.23 0.79
C LEU A 296 7.02 14.92 1.87
N PRO A 297 5.87 15.50 1.48
CA PRO A 297 4.92 16.06 2.43
C PRO A 297 4.57 15.05 3.53
N ASP A 298 4.48 15.55 4.75
CA ASP A 298 3.99 14.80 5.91
C ASP A 298 2.55 15.20 6.24
N SER A 299 1.97 14.49 7.20
CA SER A 299 0.73 14.84 7.89
C SER A 299 0.68 16.32 8.28
N LYS A 300 -0.47 16.95 8.04
CA LYS A 300 -0.70 18.37 8.34
C LYS A 300 -1.07 18.51 9.82
N CYS A 301 -0.62 19.58 10.48
CA CYS A 301 -1.05 19.93 11.82
C CYS A 301 -2.43 20.56 11.80
N LEU A 302 -3.27 20.20 12.76
CA LEU A 302 -4.50 20.92 13.08
C LEU A 302 -4.16 22.24 13.76
N VAL A 303 -4.71 23.34 13.26
CA VAL A 303 -4.36 24.70 13.64
C VAL A 303 -5.63 25.51 13.85
N ASP A 304 -5.70 26.22 14.98
CA ASP A 304 -6.68 27.27 15.22
C ASP A 304 -6.05 28.65 15.02
N GLU A 305 -6.47 29.33 13.95
CA GLU A 305 -5.98 30.68 13.64
C GLU A 305 -6.60 31.77 14.53
N GLY A 306 -7.64 31.45 15.32
CA GLY A 306 -8.39 32.38 16.16
C GLY A 306 -9.24 33.40 15.39
N ARG A 307 -9.23 33.33 14.04
CA ARG A 307 -10.01 34.20 13.15
C ARG A 307 -11.21 33.50 12.52
N GLY A 308 -11.24 32.16 12.55
CA GLY A 308 -12.27 31.32 11.95
C GLY A 308 -13.14 30.60 12.98
N ARG A 309 -14.24 30.00 12.52
CA ARG A 309 -15.08 29.11 13.35
C ARG A 309 -14.63 27.65 13.32
N MET A 310 -13.69 27.30 12.44
CA MET A 310 -13.26 25.93 12.17
C MET A 310 -11.73 25.87 12.16
N PRO A 311 -11.12 24.81 12.69
CA PRO A 311 -9.69 24.60 12.58
C PRO A 311 -9.29 24.30 11.13
N THR A 312 -8.03 24.55 10.81
CA THR A 312 -7.44 24.31 9.48
C THR A 312 -6.26 23.35 9.58
N LEU A 313 -5.89 22.75 8.46
CA LEU A 313 -4.76 21.85 8.32
C LEU A 313 -3.64 22.58 7.61
N LYS A 314 -2.49 22.73 8.27
CA LYS A 314 -1.32 23.40 7.70
C LYS A 314 -0.06 22.60 7.99
N LYS A 315 1.02 22.87 7.25
CA LYS A 315 2.32 22.31 7.64
C LYS A 315 2.70 22.86 9.01
N CYS A 316 3.13 21.97 9.90
CA CYS A 316 3.43 22.31 11.28
C CYS A 316 4.51 23.40 11.40
N GLU A 317 5.48 23.39 10.48
CA GLU A 317 6.59 24.34 10.39
C GLU A 317 6.15 25.74 9.96
N ASP A 318 5.09 25.84 9.15
CA ASP A 318 4.59 27.13 8.62
C ASP A 318 3.85 27.94 9.70
N VAL A 319 3.50 27.33 10.84
CA VAL A 319 2.75 27.99 11.91
C VAL A 319 3.69 28.41 13.03
N ALA A 320 4.08 29.69 13.03
CA ALA A 320 5.05 30.23 13.98
C ALA A 320 4.54 30.31 15.42
N ARG A 321 3.24 30.56 15.65
CA ARG A 321 2.68 30.79 16.98
C ARG A 321 2.29 29.46 17.64
N PRO A 322 2.90 29.09 18.79
CA PRO A 322 2.56 27.86 19.49
C PRO A 322 1.08 27.79 19.88
N THR A 323 0.52 28.92 20.34
CA THR A 323 -0.90 29.00 20.76
C THR A 323 -1.91 28.66 19.65
N GLN A 324 -1.48 28.64 18.38
CA GLN A 324 -2.34 28.30 17.25
C GLN A 324 -2.26 26.83 16.86
N ARG A 325 -1.18 26.12 17.22
CA ARG A 325 -0.92 24.73 16.76
C ARG A 325 -0.83 23.71 17.89
N LEU A 326 -0.73 24.16 19.14
CA LEU A 326 -0.64 23.30 20.31
C LEU A 326 -2.02 22.95 20.82
N TRP A 327 -2.24 21.66 21.07
CA TRP A 327 -3.48 21.10 21.59
C TRP A 327 -3.21 20.36 22.90
N ASP A 328 -4.06 20.61 23.89
CA ASP A 328 -4.14 19.80 25.09
C ASP A 328 -5.09 18.63 24.82
N PHE A 329 -4.56 17.43 24.74
CA PHE A 329 -5.31 16.22 24.41
C PHE A 329 -5.16 15.19 25.52
N THR A 330 -6.28 14.88 26.17
CA THR A 330 -6.38 13.85 27.21
C THR A 330 -7.31 12.74 26.72
N GLN A 331 -6.83 11.50 26.75
CA GLN A 331 -7.57 10.31 26.28
C GLN A 331 -8.65 9.87 27.28
#